data_AF-A0A1Q8ECY3-F1
#
_entry.id   AF-A0A1Q8ECY3-F1
#
_cell.length_a   1.000
_cell.length_b   1.000
_cell.length_c   1.000
_cell.angle_alpha   90.00
_cell.angle_beta   90.00
_cell.angle_gamma   90.00
#
_symmetry.space_group_name_H-M   'P 1'
#
loop_
_entity.id
_entity.type
_entity.pdbx_description
1 polymer ?
#
loop_
_entity_poly.entity_id
_entity_poly.type
_entity_poly.pdbx_seq_one_letter_code
_entity_poly.pdbx_strand_id
1 'polypeptide(L)' 'MKKLYDVQQLLKQFGIIIYMGNRLYDIEMMQIELHRIYEAGLLDRLDYMEAELVLRREHRLELEYQEKKE' A
#
# COMPACT_ATOMS: atom_id res chain seq x y z
N MET A 1 -0.46 11.14 -4.87
CA MET A 1 -1.33 9.93 -4.96
C MET A 1 -2.61 10.15 -4.15
N LYS A 2 -3.75 9.57 -4.54
CA LYS A 2 -5.06 9.82 -3.88
C LYS A 2 -5.84 8.57 -3.47
N LYS A 3 -5.63 7.44 -4.14
CA LYS A 3 -6.36 6.19 -3.89
C LYS A 3 -5.40 5.00 -3.81
N LEU A 4 -5.86 3.90 -3.22
CA LEU A 4 -5.10 2.64 -3.18
C LEU A 4 -4.65 2.18 -4.58
N TYR A 5 -5.49 2.40 -5.59
CA TYR A 5 -5.17 2.08 -6.98
C TYR A 5 -3.92 2.81 -7.51
N ASP A 6 -3.68 4.04 -7.06
CA ASP A 6 -2.50 4.80 -7.47
C ASP A 6 -1.23 4.16 -6.91
N VAL A 7 -1.29 3.67 -5.66
CA VAL A 7 -0.19 2.93 -5.03
C VAL A 7 0.04 1.59 -5.72
N GLN A 8 -1.03 0.90 -6.15
CA GLN A 8 -0.90 -0.30 -6.96
C GLN A 8 -0.23 -0.02 -8.30
N GLN A 9 -0.54 1.10 -8.96
CA GLN A 9 0.14 1.49 -10.20
C GLN A 9 1.61 1.82 -9.96
N LEU A 10 1.95 2.48 -8.85
CA LEU A 10 3.33 2.73 -8.46
C LEU A 10 4.11 1.42 -8.30
N LEU A 11 3.61 0.49 -7.48
CA LEU A 11 4.26 -0.81 -7.25
C LEU A 11 4.38 -1.64 -8.53
N LYS A 12 3.41 -1.53 -9.43
CA LYS A 12 3.45 -2.20 -10.74
C LYS A 12 4.60 -1.72 -11.63
N GLN A 13 5.07 -0.48 -11.48
CA GLN A 13 6.26 0.02 -12.20
C GLN A 13 7.54 -0.76 -11.81
N PHE A 14 7.56 -1.34 -10.61
CA PHE A 14 8.64 -2.20 -10.11
C PHE A 14 8.36 -3.69 -10.34
N GLY A 15 7.32 -4.04 -11.09
CA GLY A 15 6.92 -5.43 -11.33
C GLY A 15 6.22 -6.11 -10.15
N ILE A 16 5.82 -5.35 -9.13
CA ILE A 16 5.17 -5.87 -7.93
C ILE A 16 3.66 -5.85 -8.12
N ILE A 17 3.05 -7.04 -8.07
CA ILE A 17 1.59 -7.22 -8.09
C ILE A 17 1.23 -8.10 -6.90
N ILE A 18 0.42 -7.56 -6.00
CA ILE A 18 0.02 -8.22 -4.75
C ILE A 18 -1.45 -8.62 -4.85
N TYR A 19 -1.72 -9.88 -4.54
CA TYR A 19 -3.08 -10.42 -4.42
C TYR A 19 -3.08 -11.68 -3.55
N MET A 20 -3.56 -11.56 -2.32
CA MET A 20 -3.64 -12.63 -1.32
C MET A 20 -5.08 -13.03 -1.01
N GLY A 21 -6.06 -12.45 -1.71
CA GLY A 21 -7.49 -12.74 -1.49
C GLY A 21 -8.09 -12.11 -0.23
N ASN A 22 -7.28 -11.37 0.55
CA ASN A 22 -7.73 -10.56 1.67
C ASN A 22 -7.16 -9.14 1.50
N ARG A 23 -8.06 -8.15 1.46
CA ARG A 23 -7.72 -6.76 1.19
C ARG A 23 -6.83 -6.14 2.28
N LEU A 24 -7.01 -6.50 3.55
CA LEU A 24 -6.17 -6.00 4.64
C LEU A 24 -4.74 -6.49 4.46
N TYR A 25 -4.56 -7.79 4.20
CA TYR A 25 -3.25 -8.37 3.96
C TYR A 25 -2.60 -7.78 2.72
N ASP A 26 -3.36 -7.56 1.64
CA ASP A 26 -2.86 -6.91 0.44
C ASP A 26 -2.27 -5.52 0.76
N ILE A 27 -2.96 -4.73 1.60
CA ILE A 27 -2.49 -3.40 2.04
C ILE A 27 -1.21 -3.53 2.88
N GLU A 28 -1.13 -4.47 3.81
CA GLU A 28 0.05 -4.71 4.65
C GLU A 28 1.27 -5.13 3.82
N MET A 29 1.07 -6.02 2.85
CA MET A 29 2.13 -6.42 1.94
C MET A 29 2.57 -5.26 1.02
N MET A 30 1.63 -4.41 0.59
CA MET A 30 1.97 -3.19 -0.15
C MET A 30 2.83 -2.24 0.69
N GLN A 31 2.58 -2.12 2.01
CA GLN A 31 3.41 -1.30 2.90
C GLN A 31 4.83 -1.86 3.02
N ILE A 32 4.98 -3.18 3.17
CA ILE A 32 6.29 -3.85 3.23
C ILE A 32 7.08 -3.60 1.95
N GLU A 33 6.47 -3.84 0.79
CA GLU A 33 7.17 -3.68 -0.49
C GLU A 33 7.48 -2.21 -0.80
N LEU A 34 6.58 -1.28 -0.47
CA LEU A 34 6.84 0.15 -0.59
C LEU A 34 8.07 0.57 0.24
N HIS A 35 8.17 0.07 1.48
CA HIS A 35 9.31 0.36 2.34
C HIS A 35 10.62 -0.21 1.78
N ARG A 36 10.61 -1.45 1.28
CA ARG A 36 11.78 -2.08 0.64
C ARG A 36 12.30 -1.31 -0.56
N ILE A 37 11.40 -0.83 -1.42
CA ILE A 37 11.80 -0.01 -2.59
C ILE A 37 12.46 1.29 -2.13
N TYR A 38 11.89 1.94 -1.10
CA TYR A 38 12.46 3.17 -0.56
C TYR A 38 13.83 2.95 0.10
N GLU A 39 13.99 1.89 0.91
CA GLU A 39 15.28 1.53 1.52
C GLU A 39 16.35 1.19 0.47
N ALA A 40 15.95 0.58 -0.65
CA ALA A 40 16.83 0.33 -1.79
C ALA A 40 17.24 1.61 -2.57
N GLY A 41 16.70 2.77 -2.21
CA GLY A 41 16.96 4.05 -2.88
C GLY A 41 16.30 4.16 -4.26
N LEU A 42 15.28 3.34 -4.54
CA LEU A 42 14.62 3.27 -5.85
C LEU A 42 13.35 4.12 -5.95
N LEU A 43 12.94 4.77 -4.86
CA LEU A 43 11.75 5.61 -4.79
C LEU A 43 12.08 6.96 -4.16
N ASP A 44 11.55 8.05 -4.76
CA ASP A 44 11.70 9.38 -4.19
C ASP A 44 10.97 9.50 -2.85
N ARG A 45 11.50 10.33 -1.95
CA ARG A 45 10.93 10.53 -0.62
C ARG A 45 9.50 11.07 -0.68
N LEU A 46 9.18 11.96 -1.61
CA LEU A 46 7.84 12.53 -1.72
C LEU A 46 6.84 11.44 -2.15
N ASP A 47 7.20 10.64 -3.16
CA ASP A 47 6.37 9.53 -3.63
C ASP A 47 6.16 8.49 -2.53
N TYR A 48 7.22 8.15 -1.78
CA TYR A 48 7.12 7.27 -0.62
C TYR A 48 6.14 7.80 0.42
N MET A 49 6.27 9.07 0.83
CA MET A 49 5.41 9.68 1.84
C MET A 49 3.94 9.74 1.39
N GLU A 50 3.69 10.08 0.13
CA GLU A 50 2.33 10.10 -0.42
C GLU A 50 1.70 8.70 -0.48
N ALA A 51 2.45 7.70 -0.94
CA ALA A 51 1.98 6.31 -0.99
C ALA A 51 1.73 5.75 0.40
N GLU A 52 2.64 6.01 1.35
CA GLU A 52 2.50 5.56 2.74
C GLU A 52 1.25 6.14 3.41
N LEU A 53 0.96 7.44 3.19
CA LEU A 53 -0.23 8.09 3.74
C LEU A 53 -1.53 7.48 3.20
N VAL A 54 -1.56 7.15 1.90
CA VAL A 54 -2.69 6.44 1.29
C VAL A 54 -2.84 5.06 1.92
N LEU A 55 -1.77 4.26 2.01
CA LEU A 55 -1.83 2.91 2.57
C LEU A 55 -2.29 2.92 4.04
N ARG A 56 -1.77 3.84 4.87
CA ARG A 56 -2.19 3.99 6.28
C ARG A 56 -3.68 4.32 6.41
N ARG A 57 -4.19 5.20 5.55
CA ARG A 57 -5.63 5.55 5.53
C ARG A 57 -6.48 4.34 5.13
N GLU A 58 -6.10 3.62 4.09
CA GLU A 58 -6.85 2.47 3.58
C GLU A 58 -6.80 1.28 4.55
N HIS A 59 -5.66 1.05 5.21
CA HIS A 59 -5.51 0.03 6.26
C HIS A 59 -6.48 0.27 7.41
N ARG A 60 -6.53 1.51 7.94
CA ARG A 60 -7.46 1.87 9.00
C ARG A 60 -8.93 1.66 8.59
N LEU A 61 -9.30 2.10 7.38
CA LEU A 61 -10.66 1.93 6.87
C LEU A 61 -11.04 0.45 6.71
N GLU A 62 -10.09 -0.40 6.29
CA GLU A 62 -10.31 -1.83 6.13
C GLU A 62 -10.44 -2.53 7.49
N LEU A 63 -9.63 -2.16 8.49
CA LEU A 63 -9.78 -2.64 9.87
C LEU A 63 -11.17 -2.31 10.43
N GLU A 64 -11.58 -1.05 10.35
CA GLU A 64 -12.90 -0.61 10.81
C GLU A 64 -14.05 -1.32 10.06
N TYR A 65 -13.82 -1.73 8.81
CA TYR A 65 -14.79 -2.49 8.02
C TYR A 65 -14.87 -3.95 8.48
N GLN A 66 -13.73 -4.59 8.75
CA GLN A 66 -13.69 -5.97 9.23
C GLN A 66 -14.27 -6.10 10.64
N GLU A 67 -13.97 -5.17 11.55
CA GLU A 67 -14.54 -5.12 12.90
C GLU A 67 -16.08 -4.99 12.90
N LYS A 68 -16.66 -4.30 11.91
CA LYS A 68 -18.13 -4.16 11.76
C LYS A 68 -18.80 -5.40 11.20
N LYS A 69 -18.03 -6.31 10.60
CA LYS A 69 -18.54 -7.50 9.90
C LYS A 69 -18.59 -8.72 10.82
N GLU A 70 -17.80 -8.70 11.89
CA GLU A 70 -17.84 -9.64 13.02
C GLU A 70 -18.99 -9.30 13.99
#